data_AF-A0A2P2NRH9-F1
#
_entry.id   AF-A0A2P2NRH9-F1
#
_cell.length_a   1.000
_cell.length_b   1.000
_cell.length_c   1.000
_cell.angle_alpha   90.00
_cell.angle_beta   90.00
_cell.angle_gamma   90.00
#
_symmetry.space_group_name_H-M   'P 1'
#
loop_
_entity.id
_entity.type
_entity.pdbx_description
1 polymer ?
#
loop_
_entity_poly.entity_id
_entity_poly.type
_entity_poly.pdbx_seq_one_letter_code
_entity_poly.pdbx_strand_id
1 'polypeptide(L)'
;MTFDYHCDTPHIPDYSRYPDLQERRRFVHAYLCSAGNQTSEDEIERLLHDVEMYTLASHLLWGVWGLISGYVNKIDFDYVEYARQRLQQYWLNKPKLLESADALPYSKGYSISM
;
A
#
# COMPACT_ATOMS: atom_id res chain seq x y z
N MET A 1 7.24 -1.98 -1.14
CA MET A 1 8.54 -1.32 -0.95
C MET A 1 8.82 -1.12 0.53
N THR A 2 10.08 -0.96 0.89
CA THR A 2 10.52 -0.52 2.23
C THR A 2 11.51 0.65 2.08
N PHE A 3 11.52 1.58 3.03
CA PHE A 3 12.53 2.63 3.12
C PHE A 3 13.51 2.28 4.23
N ASP A 4 14.80 2.40 3.96
CA ASP A 4 15.85 2.24 4.94
C ASP A 4 16.32 3.61 5.41
N TYR A 5 15.96 4.00 6.63
CA TYR A 5 16.32 5.30 7.19
C TYR A 5 17.75 5.37 7.72
N HIS A 6 18.53 4.28 7.57
CA HIS A 6 19.91 4.17 8.06
C HIS A 6 20.93 4.07 6.91
N CYS A 7 20.56 4.46 5.68
CA CYS A 7 21.45 4.53 4.52
C CYS A 7 21.61 5.97 3.99
N ASP A 8 22.49 6.17 3.01
CA ASP A 8 22.77 7.48 2.39
C ASP A 8 21.60 8.03 1.57
N THR A 9 20.66 7.16 1.14
CA THR A 9 19.53 7.51 0.29
C THR A 9 18.19 7.07 0.91
N PRO A 10 17.83 7.57 2.11
CA PRO A 10 16.70 7.05 2.88
C PRO A 10 15.33 7.34 2.25
N HIS A 11 15.30 8.24 1.27
CA HIS A 11 14.13 8.59 0.48
C HIS A 11 13.91 7.65 -0.72
N ILE A 12 14.86 6.76 -1.03
CA ILE A 12 14.76 5.79 -2.12
C ILE A 12 14.13 4.49 -1.58
N PRO A 13 12.97 4.06 -2.13
CA PRO A 13 12.34 2.81 -1.77
C PRO A 13 13.03 1.60 -2.40
N ASP A 14 13.20 0.54 -1.63
CA ASP A 14 13.55 -0.77 -2.12
C ASP A 14 12.28 -1.59 -2.39
N TYR A 15 12.00 -1.87 -3.66
CA TYR A 15 10.85 -2.68 -4.08
C TYR A 15 11.11 -4.18 -3.98
N SER A 16 12.37 -4.62 -4.01
CA SER A 16 12.73 -6.05 -3.89
C SER A 16 12.36 -6.62 -2.52
N ARG A 17 12.23 -5.75 -1.52
CA ARG A 17 11.83 -6.08 -0.15
C ARG A 17 10.33 -5.95 0.13
N TYR A 18 9.51 -5.71 -0.89
CA TYR A 18 8.06 -5.80 -0.71
C TYR A 18 7.67 -7.25 -0.44
N PRO A 19 6.85 -7.54 0.58
CA PRO A 19 6.51 -8.91 0.92
C PRO A 19 5.80 -9.60 -0.23
N ASP A 20 6.21 -10.84 -0.50
CA ASP A 20 5.57 -11.64 -1.53
C ASP A 20 4.14 -12.05 -1.11
N LEU A 21 3.42 -12.75 -2.00
CA LEU A 21 2.05 -13.17 -1.69
C LEU A 21 1.97 -14.13 -0.49
N GLN A 22 2.96 -15.01 -0.33
CA GLN A 22 2.96 -15.97 0.77
C GLN A 22 3.20 -15.26 2.10
N GLU A 23 4.12 -14.30 2.14
CA GLU A 23 4.40 -13.46 3.31
C GLU A 23 3.18 -12.63 3.71
N ARG A 24 2.54 -11.96 2.74
CA ARG A 24 1.30 -11.20 2.99
C ARG A 24 0.18 -12.12 3.51
N ARG A 25 0.00 -13.30 2.92
CA ARG A 25 -1.00 -14.29 3.37
C ARG A 25 -0.73 -14.74 4.80
N ARG A 26 0.51 -15.09 5.13
CA ARG A 26 0.88 -15.50 6.49
C ARG A 26 0.56 -14.41 7.51
N PHE A 27 0.86 -13.15 7.18
CA PHE A 27 0.53 -12.01 8.04
C PHE A 27 -0.99 -11.86 8.22
N VAL A 28 -1.76 -11.86 7.13
CA VAL A 28 -3.22 -11.76 7.16
C VAL A 28 -3.86 -12.88 7.97
N HIS A 29 -3.44 -14.12 7.77
CA HIS A 29 -3.92 -15.26 8.55
C HIS A 29 -3.60 -15.10 10.04
N ALA A 30 -2.35 -14.76 10.38
CA ALA A 30 -1.97 -14.55 11.78
C ALA A 30 -2.75 -13.39 12.43
N TYR A 31 -2.97 -12.31 11.70
CA TYR A 31 -3.76 -11.16 12.15
C TYR A 31 -5.22 -11.54 12.43
N LEU A 32 -5.89 -12.24 11.50
CA LEU A 32 -7.29 -12.64 11.67
C LEU A 32 -7.47 -13.66 12.81
N CYS A 33 -6.53 -14.60 12.96
CA CYS A 33 -6.53 -15.55 14.07
C CYS A 33 -6.16 -14.93 15.42
N SER A 34 -5.57 -13.73 15.47
CA SER A 34 -5.12 -13.11 16.73
C SER A 34 -6.26 -12.82 17.71
N ALA A 35 -7.49 -12.68 17.22
CA ALA A 35 -8.69 -12.49 18.03
C ALA A 35 -9.26 -13.81 18.61
N GLY A 36 -8.62 -14.96 18.36
CA GLY A 36 -9.05 -16.27 18.87
C GLY A 36 -10.15 -16.96 18.05
N ASN A 37 -10.51 -16.41 16.90
CA ASN A 37 -11.52 -16.97 16.00
C ASN A 37 -10.88 -17.85 14.92
N GLN A 38 -11.62 -18.87 14.46
CA GLN A 38 -11.27 -19.56 13.21
C GLN A 38 -11.55 -18.61 12.04
N THR A 39 -10.59 -18.52 11.12
CA THR A 39 -10.67 -17.68 9.92
C THR A 39 -10.91 -18.57 8.70
N SER A 40 -11.80 -18.14 7.80
CA SER A 40 -12.01 -18.84 6.52
C SER A 40 -11.03 -18.37 5.44
N GLU A 41 -10.79 -19.21 4.44
CA GLU A 41 -9.98 -18.83 3.27
C GLU A 41 -10.57 -17.61 2.54
N ASP A 42 -11.90 -17.48 2.48
CA ASP A 42 -12.58 -16.34 1.85
C ASP A 42 -12.29 -15.02 2.60
N GLU A 43 -12.21 -15.05 3.93
CA GLU A 43 -11.85 -13.86 4.73
C GLU A 43 -10.40 -13.44 4.49
N ILE A 44 -9.51 -14.41 4.33
CA ILE A 44 -8.09 -14.17 4.03
C ILE A 44 -7.96 -13.55 2.64
N GLU A 45 -8.60 -14.13 1.61
CA GLU A 45 -8.56 -13.59 0.25
C GLU A 45 -9.15 -12.18 0.18
N ARG A 46 -10.28 -11.95 0.86
CA ARG A 46 -10.91 -10.63 0.91
C ARG A 46 -9.98 -9.60 1.55
N LEU A 47 -9.39 -9.90 2.71
CA LEU A 47 -8.49 -8.95 3.37
C LEU A 47 -7.19 -8.74 2.57
N LEU A 48 -6.66 -9.78 1.92
CA LEU A 48 -5.52 -9.62 1.01
C LEU A 48 -5.84 -8.67 -0.15
N HIS A 49 -7.02 -8.81 -0.75
CA HIS A 49 -7.47 -7.91 -1.82
C HIS A 49 -7.63 -6.48 -1.30
N ASP A 50 -8.31 -6.29 -0.16
CA ASP A 50 -8.49 -4.98 0.45
C ASP A 50 -7.13 -4.31 0.74
N VAL A 51 -6.20 -5.05 1.35
CA VAL A 51 -4.84 -4.54 1.63
C VAL A 51 -4.13 -4.10 0.35
N GLU A 52 -4.26 -4.86 -0.73
CA GLU A 52 -3.68 -4.49 -2.03
C GLU A 52 -4.30 -3.20 -2.57
N MET A 53 -5.62 -3.01 -2.45
CA MET A 53 -6.28 -1.75 -2.82
C MET A 53 -5.81 -0.56 -1.97
N TYR A 54 -5.61 -0.78 -0.66
CA TYR A 54 -5.10 0.24 0.25
C TYR A 54 -3.65 0.67 -0.04
N THR A 55 -2.91 -0.07 -0.87
CA THR A 55 -1.59 0.40 -1.35
C THR A 55 -1.70 1.71 -2.13
N LEU A 56 -2.77 1.90 -2.91
CA LEU A 56 -3.04 3.16 -3.63
C LEU A 56 -3.22 4.32 -2.66
N ALA A 57 -4.08 4.13 -1.66
CA ALA A 57 -4.33 5.14 -0.62
C ALA A 57 -3.03 5.49 0.12
N SER A 58 -2.22 4.48 0.46
CA SER A 58 -0.91 4.67 1.09
C SER A 58 0.05 5.47 0.20
N HIS A 59 0.16 5.15 -1.09
CA HIS A 59 1.01 5.91 -2.01
C HIS A 59 0.57 7.38 -2.14
N LEU A 60 -0.73 7.62 -2.27
CA LEU A 60 -1.28 8.98 -2.37
C LEU A 60 -1.05 9.77 -1.08
N LEU A 61 -1.43 9.22 0.08
CA LEU A 61 -1.30 9.86 1.39
C LEU A 61 0.14 10.29 1.65
N TRP A 62 1.09 9.36 1.49
CA TRP A 62 2.50 9.63 1.76
C TRP A 62 3.17 10.48 0.68
N GLY A 63 2.68 10.44 -0.56
CA GLY A 63 3.11 11.36 -1.61
C GLY A 63 2.75 12.81 -1.29
N VAL A 64 1.51 13.07 -0.88
CA VAL A 64 1.06 14.40 -0.46
C VAL A 64 1.78 14.85 0.81
N TRP A 65 1.92 13.96 1.80
CA TRP A 65 2.69 14.25 3.01
C TRP A 65 4.13 14.64 2.68
N GLY A 66 4.79 13.96 1.74
CA GLY A 66 6.15 14.28 1.32
C GLY A 66 6.25 15.69 0.70
N LEU A 67 5.32 16.05 -0.20
CA LEU A 67 5.30 17.39 -0.81
C LEU A 67 5.18 18.49 0.25
N ILE A 68 4.23 18.35 1.17
CA ILE A 68 4.02 19.34 2.26
C ILE A 68 5.26 19.38 3.15
N SER A 69 5.80 18.22 3.52
CA SER A 69 6.97 18.08 4.38
C SER A 69 8.21 18.77 3.85
N GLY A 70 8.42 18.77 2.52
CA GLY A 70 9.53 19.48 1.89
C GLY A 70 9.53 20.99 2.12
N TYR A 71 8.38 21.58 2.47
CA TYR A 71 8.28 23.01 2.82
C TYR A 71 8.36 23.29 4.32
N VAL A 72 7.95 22.34 5.17
CA VAL A 72 7.75 22.60 6.61
C VAL A 72 8.79 21.95 7.52
N ASN A 73 9.45 20.88 7.07
CA ASN A 73 10.41 20.15 7.88
C ASN A 73 11.85 20.62 7.66
N LYS A 74 12.68 20.44 8.69
CA LYS A 74 14.12 20.81 8.68
C LYS A 74 15.06 19.60 8.70
N ILE A 75 14.50 18.40 8.68
CA ILE A 75 15.30 17.17 8.67
C ILE A 75 15.97 17.06 7.30
N ASP A 76 17.24 16.65 7.29
CA ASP A 76 17.98 16.38 6.07
C ASP A 76 17.44 15.10 5.41
N PHE A 77 16.45 15.27 4.55
CA PHE A 77 15.75 14.21 3.83
C PHE A 77 15.18 14.79 2.54
N ASP A 78 15.35 14.09 1.41
CA ASP A 78 14.80 14.52 0.13
C ASP A 78 13.29 14.19 0.04
N TYR A 79 12.50 15.08 0.64
CA TYR A 79 11.04 14.98 0.70
C TYR A 79 10.37 15.06 -0.68
N VAL A 80 10.96 15.84 -1.60
CA VAL A 80 10.41 16.05 -2.94
C VAL A 80 10.60 14.78 -3.77
N GLU A 81 11.79 14.20 -3.75
CA GLU A 81 12.07 12.95 -4.46
C GLU A 81 11.31 11.76 -3.83
N TYR A 82 11.19 11.72 -2.50
CA TYR A 82 10.30 10.77 -1.82
C TYR A 82 8.86 10.88 -2.35
N ALA A 83 8.30 12.10 -2.36
CA ALA A 83 6.94 12.34 -2.82
C ALA A 83 6.74 11.94 -4.28
N ARG A 84 7.68 12.32 -5.15
CA ARG A 84 7.65 11.99 -6.59
C ARG A 84 7.54 10.47 -6.79
N GLN A 85 8.36 9.69 -6.09
CA GLN A 85 8.37 8.22 -6.20
C GLN A 85 7.07 7.61 -5.66
N ARG A 86 6.53 8.10 -4.54
CA ARG A 86 5.24 7.64 -4.00
C ARG A 86 4.10 7.88 -4.99
N LEU A 87 4.00 9.09 -5.54
CA LEU A 87 2.94 9.44 -6.50
C LEU A 87 3.11 8.68 -7.82
N GLN A 88 4.35 8.47 -8.29
CA GLN A 88 4.61 7.65 -9.47
C GLN A 88 4.05 6.23 -9.30
N GLN A 89 4.26 5.60 -8.14
CA GLN A 89 3.68 4.27 -7.87
C GLN A 89 2.16 4.27 -7.80
N TYR A 90 1.55 5.32 -7.24
CA TYR A 90 0.09 5.46 -7.28
C TYR A 90 -0.41 5.40 -8.73
N TRP A 91 0.14 6.22 -9.62
CA TRP A 91 -0.30 6.27 -11.02
C TRP A 91 0.00 4.97 -11.79
N LEU A 92 1.14 4.31 -11.51
CA LEU A 92 1.51 3.03 -12.14
C LEU A 92 0.58 1.88 -11.75
N ASN A 93 0.11 1.84 -10.49
CA ASN A 93 -0.68 0.72 -9.97
C ASN A 93 -2.19 0.96 -10.04
N LYS A 94 -2.63 2.23 -10.08
CA LYS A 94 -4.05 2.61 -10.14
C LYS A 94 -4.87 1.84 -11.19
N PRO A 95 -4.48 1.77 -12.49
CA PRO A 95 -5.29 1.06 -13.47
C PRO A 95 -5.40 -0.44 -13.17
N LYS A 96 -4.28 -1.09 -12.83
CA LYS A 96 -4.22 -2.53 -12.53
C LYS A 96 -5.14 -2.91 -11.37
N LEU A 97 -5.13 -2.12 -10.32
CA LEU A 97 -5.87 -2.40 -9.10
C LEU A 97 -7.35 -2.07 -9.23
N LEU A 98 -7.72 -0.98 -9.90
CA LEU A 98 -9.13 -0.67 -10.15
C LEU A 98 -9.79 -1.67 -11.12
N GLU A 99 -9.09 -2.09 -12.18
CA GLU A 99 -9.59 -3.15 -13.07
C GLU A 99 -9.81 -4.48 -12.32
N SER A 100 -8.93 -4.81 -11.37
CA SER A 100 -9.08 -6.02 -10.54
C SER A 100 -10.25 -5.94 -9.56
N ALA A 101 -10.56 -4.74 -9.04
CA ALA A 101 -11.67 -4.52 -8.13
C ALA A 101 -13.02 -4.72 -8.83
N ASP A 102 -13.14 -4.26 -10.09
CA ASP A 102 -14.36 -4.40 -10.88
C ASP A 102 -14.65 -5.87 -11.27
N ALA A 103 -13.61 -6.71 -11.34
CA ALA A 103 -13.71 -8.11 -11.76
C ALA A 103 -14.22 -9.09 -10.69
N LEU A 104 -14.31 -8.69 -9.42
CA LEU A 104 -14.68 -9.60 -8.33
C LEU A 104 -16.20 -9.63 -8.05
N PRO A 105 -16.79 -10.81 -7.74
CA PRO A 105 -18.23 -10.95 -7.52
C PRO A 105 -18.79 -10.16 -6.32
N TYR A 106 -17.93 -9.67 -5.42
CA TYR A 106 -18.29 -8.87 -4.26
C TYR A 106 -18.24 -7.34 -4.50
N SER A 107 -17.82 -6.88 -5.68
CA SER A 107 -17.73 -5.45 -6.04
C SER A 107 -19.07 -4.73 -6.09
N LYS A 108 -20.19 -5.47 -6.17
CA LYS A 108 -21.55 -4.91 -6.16
C LYS A 108 -21.93 -4.14 -4.90
N GLY A 109 -21.15 -4.23 -3.82
CA GLY A 109 -21.35 -3.44 -2.59
C GLY A 109 -20.67 -2.06 -2.58
N TYR A 110 -19.73 -1.80 -3.50
CA TYR A 110 -18.90 -0.59 -3.52
C TYR A 110 -19.01 0.18 -4.85
N SER A 111 -20.22 0.28 -5.41
CA SER A 111 -20.45 1.20 -6.52
C SER A 111 -20.36 2.64 -6.00
N ILE A 112 -19.16 3.22 -6.04
CA ILE A 112 -18.99 4.67 -5.97
C ILE A 112 -19.30 5.18 -7.37
N SER A 113 -20.54 5.57 -7.57
CA SER A 113 -20.95 6.35 -8.73
C SER A 113 -20.22 7.69 -8.65
N MET A 114 -19.32 7.96 -9.60
CA MET A 114 -18.77 9.29 -9.84
C MET A 114 -19.56 9.97 -10.95
#